data_AF-A0A3M2F767-F1
#
_entry.id   AF-A0A3M2F767-F1
#
_cell.length_a   1.000
_cell.length_b   1.000
_cell.length_c   1.000
_cell.angle_alpha   90.00
_cell.angle_beta   90.00
_cell.angle_gamma   90.00
#
_symmetry.space_group_name_H-M   'P 1'
#
loop_
_entity.id
_entity.type
_entity.pdbx_description
1 polymer ?
#
loop_
_entity_poly.entity_id
_entity_poly.type
_entity_poly.pdbx_seq_one_letter_code
_entity_poly.pdbx_strand_id
1 'polypeptide(L)'
;VVGFARMNGRTVGVVANQPLHLAGSLDINASRKAARFVRFCDCFNIPLVTLVDVPGYLLVGVVWIAIHVAVLIGAAKLFRAPMFLVATGSMANVGGAASAPVVAGVYHPALAPVGLLMGISGYILGIYAAFACAYLISLVAV
;
A
#
# COMPACT_ATOMS: atom_id res chain seq x y z
N VAL A 1 3.26 3.22 -16.81
CA VAL A 1 3.89 4.24 -17.70
C VAL A 1 4.28 5.44 -16.86
N VAL A 2 5.41 6.10 -17.16
CA VAL A 2 5.81 7.39 -16.58
C VAL A 2 6.33 8.29 -17.70
N GLY A 3 6.08 9.60 -17.66
CA GLY A 3 6.58 10.54 -18.66
C GLY A 3 6.20 11.98 -18.38
N PHE A 4 6.79 12.93 -19.11
CA PHE A 4 6.44 14.35 -19.01
C PHE A 4 5.48 14.77 -20.12
N ALA A 5 4.59 15.69 -19.80
CA ALA A 5 3.67 16.31 -20.76
C ALA A 5 3.53 17.81 -20.45
N ARG A 6 2.70 18.51 -21.24
CA ARG A 6 2.36 19.92 -21.06
C ARG A 6 0.85 20.08 -21.03
N MET A 7 0.33 20.77 -20.02
CA MET A 7 -1.09 21.14 -19.93
C MET A 7 -1.19 22.64 -19.66
N ASN A 8 -1.94 23.36 -20.49
CA ASN A 8 -2.08 24.82 -20.41
C ASN A 8 -0.73 25.56 -20.29
N GLY A 9 0.29 25.13 -21.05
CA GLY A 9 1.62 25.74 -21.00
C GLY A 9 2.40 25.50 -19.70
N ARG A 10 1.97 24.59 -18.83
CA ARG A 10 2.70 24.16 -17.62
C ARG A 10 3.20 22.72 -17.80
N THR A 11 4.39 22.42 -17.29
CA THR A 11 4.95 21.06 -17.30
C THR A 11 4.20 20.21 -16.29
N VAL A 12 3.81 19.01 -16.71
CA VAL A 12 3.16 18.02 -15.84
C VAL A 12 3.89 16.68 -15.94
N GLY A 13 3.98 15.95 -14.83
CA GLY A 13 4.39 14.55 -14.82
C GLY A 13 3.17 13.66 -15.01
N VAL A 14 3.28 12.59 -15.78
CA VAL A 14 2.19 11.63 -16.01
C VAL A 14 2.60 10.27 -15.48
N VAL A 15 1.74 9.66 -14.66
CA VAL A 15 1.87 8.26 -14.21
C VAL A 15 0.58 7.54 -14.60
N ALA A 16 0.70 6.45 -15.36
CA ALA A 16 -0.48 5.74 -15.86
C ALA A 16 -0.33 4.22 -15.76
N ASN A 17 -1.41 3.54 -15.39
CA ASN A 17 -1.50 2.08 -15.53
C ASN A 17 -1.56 1.71 -17.03
N GLN A 18 -0.97 0.58 -17.40
CA GLN A 18 -1.04 0.05 -18.78
C GLN A 18 -1.83 -1.26 -18.74
N PRO A 19 -3.12 -1.26 -19.11
CA PRO A 19 -3.96 -2.46 -19.06
C PRO A 19 -3.41 -3.64 -19.86
N LEU A 20 -2.69 -3.37 -20.97
CA LEU A 20 -2.05 -4.40 -21.80
C LEU A 20 -0.87 -5.11 -21.11
N HIS A 21 -0.48 -4.68 -19.91
CA HIS A 21 0.61 -5.29 -19.15
C HIS A 21 0.13 -5.64 -17.74
N LEU A 22 0.06 -6.95 -17.43
CA LEU A 22 -0.43 -7.47 -16.14
C LEU A 22 -1.80 -6.91 -15.73
N ALA A 23 -2.70 -6.69 -16.70
CA ALA A 23 -4.01 -6.07 -16.49
C ALA A 23 -3.94 -4.69 -15.78
N GLY A 24 -2.82 -3.97 -15.92
CA GLY A 24 -2.59 -2.69 -15.25
C GLY A 24 -2.16 -2.81 -13.78
N SER A 25 -1.86 -4.01 -13.29
CA SER A 25 -1.41 -4.25 -11.91
C SER A 25 -0.05 -3.59 -11.61
N LEU A 26 0.17 -3.23 -10.35
CA LEU A 26 1.42 -2.67 -9.85
C LEU A 26 2.35 -3.80 -9.39
N ASP A 27 3.39 -4.09 -10.16
CA ASP A 27 4.48 -4.98 -9.74
C ASP A 27 5.61 -4.17 -9.05
N ILE A 28 6.63 -4.87 -8.53
CA ILE A 28 7.76 -4.23 -7.82
C ILE A 28 8.52 -3.27 -8.74
N ASN A 29 8.72 -3.63 -10.01
CA ASN A 29 9.49 -2.80 -10.94
C ASN A 29 8.72 -1.54 -11.35
N ALA A 30 7.43 -1.67 -11.67
CA ALA A 30 6.55 -0.52 -11.94
C ALA A 30 6.44 0.38 -10.71
N SER A 31 6.32 -0.19 -9.51
CA SER A 31 6.28 0.56 -8.25
C SER A 31 7.56 1.36 -8.04
N ARG A 32 8.75 0.76 -8.19
CA ARG A 32 10.03 1.46 -8.06
C ARG A 32 10.23 2.53 -9.15
N LYS A 33 9.80 2.24 -10.37
CA LYS A 33 9.85 3.19 -11.50
C LYS A 33 8.96 4.41 -11.24
N ALA A 34 7.72 4.18 -10.85
CA ALA A 34 6.76 5.23 -10.52
C ALA A 34 7.21 6.05 -9.32
N ALA A 35 7.66 5.41 -8.23
CA ALA A 35 8.11 6.10 -7.03
C ALA A 35 9.28 7.06 -7.30
N ARG A 36 10.29 6.64 -8.08
CA ARG A 36 11.40 7.53 -8.46
C ARG A 36 10.94 8.73 -9.29
N PHE A 37 10.03 8.51 -10.23
CA PHE A 37 9.49 9.58 -11.07
C PHE A 37 8.63 10.58 -10.27
N VAL A 38 7.78 10.08 -9.36
CA VAL A 38 6.97 10.91 -8.46
C VAL A 38 7.87 11.76 -7.58
N ARG A 39 8.91 11.16 -6.95
CA ARG A 39 9.88 11.91 -6.14
C ARG A 39 10.62 12.97 -6.94
N PHE A 40 10.98 12.68 -8.18
CA PHE A 40 11.57 13.68 -9.06
C PHE A 40 10.61 14.84 -9.29
N CYS A 41 9.37 14.58 -9.67
CA CYS A 41 8.38 15.62 -9.93
C CYS A 41 8.13 16.49 -8.69
N ASP A 42 8.05 15.86 -7.51
CA ASP A 42 7.92 16.53 -6.21
C ASP A 42 9.09 17.49 -5.93
N CYS A 43 10.34 17.03 -6.09
CA CYS A 43 11.54 17.87 -5.90
C CYS A 43 11.58 19.13 -6.78
N PHE A 44 10.93 19.10 -7.96
CA PHE A 44 10.90 20.22 -8.91
C PHE A 44 9.55 20.94 -8.96
N ASN A 45 8.64 20.67 -8.02
CA ASN A 45 7.28 21.22 -7.98
C ASN A 45 6.52 21.04 -9.31
N ILE A 46 6.75 19.91 -9.99
CA ILE A 46 6.05 19.54 -11.22
C ILE A 46 4.76 18.82 -10.83
N PRO A 47 3.57 19.35 -11.17
CA PRO A 47 2.30 18.72 -10.86
C PRO A 47 2.15 17.38 -11.57
N LEU A 48 1.52 16.42 -10.90
CA LEU A 48 1.31 15.07 -11.42
C LEU A 48 -0.12 14.87 -11.93
N VAL A 49 -0.24 14.14 -13.03
CA VAL A 49 -1.48 13.61 -13.59
C VAL A 49 -1.40 12.09 -13.52
N THR A 50 -2.28 11.49 -12.73
CA THR A 50 -2.36 10.04 -12.57
C THR A 50 -3.55 9.50 -13.36
N LEU A 51 -3.28 8.66 -14.37
CA LEU A 51 -4.31 7.99 -15.16
C LEU A 51 -4.48 6.56 -14.64
N VAL A 52 -5.53 6.36 -13.85
CA VAL A 52 -5.86 5.07 -13.25
C VAL A 52 -7.00 4.47 -14.05
N ASP A 53 -6.70 3.40 -14.80
CA ASP A 53 -7.68 2.69 -15.62
C ASP A 53 -8.05 1.36 -14.94
N VAL A 54 -8.74 1.45 -13.80
CA VAL A 54 -9.36 0.29 -13.17
C VAL A 54 -10.75 0.65 -12.60
N PRO A 55 -11.82 0.53 -13.40
CA PRO A 55 -13.16 0.79 -12.90
C PRO A 55 -13.50 -0.17 -11.74
N GLY A 56 -14.04 0.36 -10.66
CA GLY A 56 -14.46 -0.43 -9.49
C GLY A 56 -13.40 -0.63 -8.40
N TYR A 57 -12.16 -0.14 -8.56
CA TYR A 57 -11.13 -0.24 -7.51
C TYR A 57 -11.56 0.35 -6.17
N LEU A 58 -12.31 1.45 -6.20
CA LEU A 58 -12.85 2.06 -4.98
C LEU A 58 -13.86 1.14 -4.28
N LEU A 59 -14.77 0.51 -5.03
CA LEU A 59 -15.76 -0.42 -4.46
C LEU A 59 -15.08 -1.68 -3.92
N VAL A 60 -14.14 -2.26 -4.66
CA VAL A 60 -13.33 -3.39 -4.18
C VAL A 60 -12.56 -2.99 -2.92
N GLY A 61 -11.99 -1.80 -2.88
CA GLY A 61 -11.31 -1.25 -1.72
C GLY A 61 -12.22 -1.12 -0.50
N VAL A 62 -13.44 -0.58 -0.68
CA VAL A 62 -14.43 -0.47 0.41
C VAL A 62 -14.83 -1.85 0.95
N VAL A 63 -15.13 -2.80 0.07
CA VAL A 63 -15.49 -4.18 0.47
C VAL A 63 -14.33 -4.83 1.21
N TRP A 64 -13.10 -4.71 0.70
CA TRP A 64 -11.92 -5.30 1.32
C TRP A 64 -11.61 -4.70 2.69
N ILE A 65 -11.71 -3.37 2.84
CA ILE A 65 -11.53 -2.70 4.14
C ILE A 65 -12.62 -3.12 5.12
N ALA A 66 -13.86 -3.32 4.69
CA ALA A 66 -14.92 -3.82 5.54
C ALA A 66 -14.61 -5.23 6.07
N ILE A 67 -14.17 -6.15 5.19
CA ILE A 67 -13.74 -7.51 5.57
C ILE A 67 -12.57 -7.44 6.54
N HIS A 68 -11.55 -6.63 6.24
CA HIS A 68 -10.37 -6.42 7.11
C HIS A 68 -10.76 -5.95 8.51
N VAL A 69 -11.61 -4.92 8.61
CA VAL A 69 -12.09 -4.40 9.90
C VAL A 69 -12.87 -5.47 10.68
N ALA A 70 -13.72 -6.24 10.00
CA ALA A 70 -14.46 -7.33 10.63
C ALA A 70 -13.51 -8.41 11.20
N VAL A 71 -12.51 -8.81 10.41
CA VAL A 71 -11.49 -9.79 10.84
C VAL A 71 -10.67 -9.25 12.01
N LEU A 72 -10.24 -7.98 11.97
CA LEU A 72 -9.49 -7.36 13.07
C LEU A 72 -10.29 -7.30 14.36
N ILE A 73 -11.57 -6.92 14.30
CA ILE A 73 -12.44 -6.89 15.49
C ILE A 73 -12.68 -8.31 16.01
N GLY A 74 -12.88 -9.29 15.12
CA GLY A 74 -13.01 -10.70 15.49
C GLY A 74 -11.77 -11.23 16.20
N ALA A 75 -10.58 -10.99 15.64
CA ALA A 75 -9.31 -11.36 16.24
C ALA A 75 -9.07 -10.63 17.58
N ALA A 76 -9.40 -9.34 17.65
CA ALA A 76 -9.27 -8.56 18.88
C ALA A 76 -10.14 -9.14 20.02
N LYS A 77 -11.38 -9.55 19.71
CA LYS A 77 -12.25 -10.22 20.68
C LYS A 77 -11.75 -11.60 21.07
N LEU A 78 -11.26 -12.38 20.11
CA LEU A 78 -10.73 -13.73 20.34
C LEU A 78 -9.52 -13.72 21.28
N PHE A 79 -8.56 -12.81 21.04
CA PHE A 79 -7.33 -12.69 21.82
C PHE A 79 -7.42 -11.71 22.98
N ARG A 80 -8.60 -11.11 23.22
CA ARG A 80 -8.82 -10.04 24.20
C ARG A 80 -7.77 -8.92 24.08
N ALA A 81 -7.45 -8.56 22.84
CA ALA A 81 -6.39 -7.62 22.53
C ALA A 81 -6.83 -6.17 22.80
N PRO A 82 -5.94 -5.33 23.37
CA PRO A 82 -6.22 -3.92 23.56
C PRO A 82 -6.22 -3.15 22.23
N MET A 83 -7.00 -2.07 22.16
CA MET A 83 -7.19 -1.30 20.91
C MET A 83 -5.89 -0.69 20.36
N PHE A 84 -4.91 -0.35 21.20
CA PHE A 84 -3.62 0.16 20.70
C PHE A 84 -2.87 -0.91 19.87
N LEU A 85 -2.98 -2.19 20.25
CA LEU A 85 -2.35 -3.31 19.54
C LEU A 85 -3.04 -3.52 18.18
N VAL A 86 -4.37 -3.42 18.16
CA VAL A 86 -5.16 -3.52 16.93
C VAL A 86 -4.84 -2.36 15.98
N ALA A 87 -4.77 -1.14 16.49
CA ALA A 87 -4.43 0.06 15.71
C ALA A 87 -3.00 -0.01 15.14
N THR A 88 -2.02 -0.36 15.98
CA THR A 88 -0.62 -0.49 15.57
C THR A 88 -0.43 -1.65 14.58
N GLY A 89 -1.10 -2.77 14.82
CA GLY A 89 -1.10 -3.95 13.93
C GLY A 89 -1.69 -3.64 12.56
N SER A 90 -2.84 -2.93 12.49
CA SER A 90 -3.40 -2.53 11.20
C SER A 90 -2.49 -1.57 10.42
N MET A 91 -1.72 -0.73 11.12
CA MET A 91 -0.77 0.20 10.50
C MET A 91 0.48 -0.49 9.98
N ALA A 92 0.79 -1.70 10.46
CA ALA A 92 1.83 -2.54 9.87
C ALA A 92 1.52 -2.88 8.40
N ASN A 93 0.25 -2.87 8.00
CA ASN A 93 -0.18 -3.11 6.61
C ASN A 93 -0.17 -1.83 5.75
N VAL A 94 -0.22 -0.64 6.37
CA VAL A 94 -0.33 0.65 5.68
C VAL A 94 0.88 1.51 6.01
N GLY A 95 1.97 1.37 5.26
CA GLY A 95 3.23 2.09 5.50
C GLY A 95 4.23 1.36 6.41
N GLY A 96 3.82 0.25 7.04
CA GLY A 96 4.67 -0.71 7.74
C GLY A 96 5.64 -0.09 8.73
N ALA A 97 6.94 -0.30 8.49
CA ALA A 97 8.01 0.20 9.36
C ALA A 97 8.03 1.74 9.50
N ALA A 98 7.42 2.49 8.57
CA ALA A 98 7.38 3.95 8.63
C ALA A 98 6.19 4.49 9.43
N SER A 99 5.03 3.83 9.39
CA SER A 99 3.77 4.33 9.94
C SER A 99 3.36 3.67 11.27
N ALA A 100 3.66 2.38 11.45
CA ALA A 100 3.35 1.65 12.68
C ALA A 100 4.02 2.26 13.93
N PRO A 101 5.29 2.73 13.90
CA PRO A 101 5.89 3.42 15.05
C PRO A 101 5.19 4.74 15.39
N VAL A 102 4.72 5.47 14.37
CA VAL A 102 4.04 6.76 14.55
C VAL A 102 2.74 6.55 15.30
N VAL A 103 1.93 5.57 14.90
CA VAL A 103 0.66 5.28 15.57
C VAL A 103 0.88 4.69 16.96
N ALA A 104 1.88 3.83 17.16
CA ALA A 104 2.24 3.33 18.48
C ALA A 104 2.70 4.47 19.42
N GLY A 105 3.48 5.41 18.90
CA GLY A 105 4.02 6.55 19.64
C GLY A 105 2.97 7.54 20.15
N VAL A 106 1.79 7.61 19.51
CA VAL A 106 0.65 8.41 19.98
C VAL A 106 0.13 7.89 21.33
N TYR A 107 0.20 6.58 21.57
CA TYR A 107 -0.24 5.99 22.85
C TYR A 107 0.81 6.14 23.93
N HIS A 108 2.06 5.80 23.62
CA HIS A 108 3.19 6.03 24.52
C HIS A 108 4.50 6.03 23.72
N PRO A 109 5.42 6.99 23.94
CA PRO A 109 6.66 7.08 23.16
C PRO A 109 7.50 5.80 23.18
N ALA A 110 7.52 5.07 24.31
CA ALA A 110 8.23 3.79 24.44
C ALA A 110 7.67 2.65 23.58
N LEU A 111 6.49 2.81 22.96
CA LEU A 111 5.88 1.81 22.09
C LEU A 111 6.30 1.94 20.62
N ALA A 112 6.98 3.04 20.23
CA ALA A 112 7.45 3.22 18.85
C ALA A 112 8.36 2.07 18.35
N PRO A 113 9.32 1.54 19.14
CA PRO A 113 10.12 0.38 18.74
C PRO A 113 9.28 -0.88 18.54
N VAL A 114 8.24 -1.08 19.37
CA VAL A 114 7.31 -2.21 19.23
C VAL A 114 6.53 -2.09 17.93
N GLY A 115 6.01 -0.89 17.63
CA GLY A 115 5.36 -0.60 16.34
C GLY A 115 6.28 -0.84 15.15
N LEU A 116 7.56 -0.49 15.25
CA LEU A 116 8.56 -0.76 14.21
C LEU A 116 8.74 -2.25 13.94
N LEU A 117 8.93 -3.05 15.00
CA LEU A 117 9.09 -4.50 14.88
C LEU A 117 7.83 -5.17 14.32
N MET A 118 6.65 -4.71 14.74
CA MET A 118 5.37 -5.15 14.17
C MET A 118 5.26 -4.81 12.69
N GLY A 119 5.67 -3.60 12.29
CA GLY A 119 5.71 -3.17 10.89
C GLY A 119 6.63 -4.02 10.02
N ILE A 120 7.86 -4.29 10.50
CA ILE A 120 8.85 -5.10 9.77
C ILE A 120 8.38 -6.55 9.63
N SER A 121 7.88 -7.15 10.72
CA SER A 121 7.36 -8.52 10.68
C SER A 121 6.14 -8.66 9.75
N GLY A 122 5.23 -7.67 9.76
CA GLY A 122 4.11 -7.60 8.83
C GLY A 122 4.54 -7.56 7.36
N TYR A 123 5.60 -6.81 7.04
CA TYR A 123 6.16 -6.78 5.68
C TYR A 123 6.76 -8.12 5.26
N ILE A 124 7.56 -8.75 6.12
CA ILE A 124 8.16 -10.06 5.82
C ILE A 124 7.06 -11.07 5.52
N LEU A 125 6.07 -11.19 6.41
CA LEU A 125 4.97 -12.13 6.24
C LEU A 125 4.11 -11.79 5.01
N GLY A 126 3.79 -10.51 4.82
CA GLY A 126 2.97 -10.05 3.69
C GLY A 126 3.62 -10.31 2.33
N ILE A 127 4.94 -10.10 2.21
CA ILE A 127 5.68 -10.35 0.97
C ILE A 127 5.64 -11.83 0.61
N TYR A 128 5.96 -12.73 1.55
CA TYR A 128 5.96 -14.17 1.28
C TYR A 128 4.56 -14.71 1.03
N ALA A 129 3.54 -14.23 1.76
CA ALA A 129 2.15 -14.58 1.49
C ALA A 129 1.70 -14.13 0.10
N ALA A 130 2.06 -12.92 -0.32
CA ALA A 130 1.76 -12.41 -1.65
C ALA A 130 2.45 -13.22 -2.75
N PHE A 131 3.72 -13.59 -2.57
CA PHE A 131 4.42 -14.48 -3.51
C PHE A 131 3.77 -15.86 -3.59
N ALA A 132 3.37 -16.43 -2.46
CA ALA A 132 2.66 -17.71 -2.44
C ALA A 132 1.31 -17.62 -3.17
N CYS A 133 0.51 -16.58 -2.92
CA CYS A 133 -0.74 -16.35 -3.64
C CYS A 133 -0.50 -16.16 -5.15
N ALA A 134 0.50 -15.37 -5.54
CA ALA A 134 0.84 -15.16 -6.94
C ALA A 134 1.24 -16.49 -7.63
N TYR A 135 2.02 -17.32 -6.95
CA TYR A 135 2.37 -18.65 -7.42
C TYR A 135 1.13 -19.54 -7.57
N LEU A 136 0.25 -19.58 -6.57
CA LEU A 136 -1.00 -20.36 -6.63
C LEU A 136 -1.90 -19.91 -7.79
N ILE A 137 -2.03 -18.61 -8.02
CA ILE A 137 -2.81 -18.07 -9.14
C ILE A 137 -2.16 -18.46 -10.47
N SER A 138 -0.82 -18.44 -10.56
CA SER A 138 -0.11 -18.84 -11.78
C SER A 138 -0.31 -20.32 -12.15
N LEU A 139 -0.60 -21.18 -11.18
CA LEU A 139 -0.92 -22.59 -11.45
C LEU A 139 -2.31 -22.79 -12.07
N VAL A 140 -3.21 -21.81 -11.91
CA VAL A 140 -4.60 -21.86 -12.41
C VAL A 140 -4.80 -20.96 -13.63
N ALA A 141 -3.83 -20.09 -13.93
CA ALA A 141 -3.80 -19.29 -15.14
C ALA A 141 -3.43 -20.19 -16.34
N VAL A 142 -4.46 -20.57 -17.11
CA VAL A 142 -4.33 -21.30 -18.40
C VAL A 142 -3.71 -20.39 -19.46
#